data_AF-A0A5P2H9W2-F1
#
_entry.id   AF-A0A5P2H9W2-F1
#
_cell.length_a   1.000
_cell.length_b   1.000
_cell.length_c   1.000
_cell.angle_alpha   90.00
_cell.angle_beta   90.00
_cell.angle_gamma   90.00
#
_symmetry.space_group_name_H-M   'P 1'
#
loop_
_entity.id
_entity.type
_entity.pdbx_description
1 polymer ?
#
loop_
_entity_poly.entity_id
_entity_poly.type
_entity_poly.pdbx_seq_one_letter_code
_entity_poly.pdbx_strand_id
1 'polypeptide(L)'
;MTIADRVDDARFLRAAGRPVASLAMYMIAVAASSRRRFPLKSPSVAEPTKTMGDGEAFRLFIGGRLNDILFLRRNRGTVGESGVSVAWKGEQRDVAWLLYKYYRNGLLHDGALDMNAQFASGGARGTLDITVKSDTVAFGEGLLDLLDLSVVDARCNGEEFGRQHYDWSVRSGRTLEDELRHLARAIGVSIGSVYMMSYVLYANRGIDIDSEPAPGIWTRARGSDQVNGGVVTGLKAAGLVDMRGDTLTDRGIEVLREMSRHLEIVAVRI
;
A
#
# COMPACT_ATOMS: atom_id res chain seq x y z
N MET A 1 -5.34 -22.51 -11.68
CA MET A 1 -4.34 -21.89 -10.81
C MET A 1 -4.74 -20.45 -10.59
N THR A 2 -4.91 -20.09 -9.34
CA THR A 2 -5.46 -18.80 -8.88
C THR A 2 -4.33 -17.81 -8.58
N ILE A 3 -4.65 -16.57 -8.23
CA ILE A 3 -3.67 -15.58 -7.73
C ILE A 3 -3.20 -16.01 -6.33
N ALA A 4 -4.09 -16.54 -5.51
CA ALA A 4 -3.82 -17.08 -4.18
C ALA A 4 -2.82 -18.24 -4.25
N ASP A 5 -2.99 -19.18 -5.18
CA ASP A 5 -2.02 -20.28 -5.39
C ASP A 5 -0.61 -19.72 -5.63
N ARG A 6 -0.49 -18.65 -6.44
CA ARG A 6 0.81 -18.00 -6.73
C ARG A 6 1.40 -17.29 -5.51
N VAL A 7 0.56 -16.68 -4.67
CA VAL A 7 1.01 -16.05 -3.43
C VAL A 7 1.49 -17.12 -2.45
N ASP A 8 0.77 -18.24 -2.33
CA ASP A 8 1.16 -19.34 -1.45
C ASP A 8 2.46 -20.00 -1.92
N ASP A 9 2.63 -20.23 -3.23
CA ASP A 9 3.89 -20.67 -3.83
C ASP A 9 5.03 -19.68 -3.51
N ALA A 10 4.77 -18.38 -3.64
CA ALA A 10 5.77 -17.35 -3.35
C ALA A 10 6.20 -17.37 -1.89
N ARG A 11 5.25 -17.50 -0.95
CA ARG A 11 5.52 -17.61 0.49
C ARG A 11 6.29 -18.87 0.83
N PHE A 12 5.91 -20.02 0.25
CA PHE A 12 6.60 -21.28 0.42
C PHE A 12 8.07 -21.20 -0.05
N LEU A 13 8.30 -20.66 -1.24
CA LEU A 13 9.65 -20.49 -1.80
C LEU A 13 10.51 -19.54 -0.94
N ARG A 14 9.92 -18.48 -0.42
CA ARG A 14 10.60 -17.57 0.51
C ARG A 14 11.01 -18.29 1.79
N ALA A 15 10.09 -19.04 2.40
CA ALA A 15 10.36 -19.82 3.61
C ALA A 15 11.45 -20.89 3.39
N ALA A 16 11.56 -21.42 2.18
CA ALA A 16 12.62 -22.35 1.77
C ALA A 16 13.96 -21.69 1.40
N GLY A 17 14.13 -20.38 1.62
CA GLY A 17 15.37 -19.67 1.29
C GLY A 17 15.61 -19.55 -0.22
N ARG A 18 14.53 -19.40 -1.00
CA ARG A 18 14.56 -19.20 -2.47
C ARG A 18 13.93 -17.85 -2.85
N PRO A 19 14.51 -16.70 -2.43
CA PRO A 19 13.89 -15.39 -2.56
C PRO A 19 13.69 -14.93 -4.01
N VAL A 20 14.58 -15.29 -4.94
CA VAL A 20 14.41 -14.96 -6.38
C VAL A 20 13.25 -15.73 -7.00
N ALA A 21 13.07 -17.00 -6.62
CA ALA A 21 11.93 -17.80 -7.10
C ALA A 21 10.61 -17.28 -6.49
N SER A 22 10.63 -16.88 -5.22
CA SER A 22 9.51 -16.18 -4.58
C SER A 22 9.15 -14.89 -5.33
N LEU A 23 10.16 -14.09 -5.68
CA LEU A 23 9.97 -12.87 -6.47
C LEU A 23 9.30 -13.15 -7.81
N ALA A 24 9.74 -14.19 -8.53
CA ALA A 24 9.11 -14.60 -9.79
C ALA A 24 7.63 -14.95 -9.62
N MET A 25 7.27 -15.70 -8.57
CA MET A 25 5.87 -16.02 -8.28
C MET A 25 5.03 -14.77 -7.94
N TYR A 26 5.59 -13.83 -7.17
CA TYR A 26 4.91 -12.55 -6.95
C TYR A 26 4.77 -11.73 -8.23
N MET A 27 5.76 -11.72 -9.14
CA MET A 27 5.62 -11.04 -10.44
C MET A 27 4.46 -11.62 -11.27
N ILE A 28 4.24 -12.94 -11.22
CA ILE A 28 3.10 -13.60 -11.86
C ILE A 28 1.79 -13.18 -11.17
N ALA A 29 1.75 -13.19 -9.83
CA ALA A 29 0.56 -12.80 -9.07
C ALA A 29 0.17 -11.34 -9.33
N VAL A 30 1.15 -10.43 -9.41
CA VAL A 30 0.96 -9.02 -9.78
C VAL A 30 0.41 -8.89 -11.20
N ALA A 31 0.97 -9.61 -12.18
CA ALA A 31 0.48 -9.57 -13.55
C ALA A 31 -0.96 -10.09 -13.69
N ALA A 32 -1.31 -11.15 -12.96
CA ALA A 32 -2.68 -11.65 -12.91
C ALA A 32 -3.62 -10.62 -12.25
N SER A 33 -3.19 -10.01 -11.14
CA SER A 33 -3.96 -8.97 -10.44
C SER A 33 -4.18 -7.73 -11.31
N SER A 34 -3.16 -7.32 -12.06
CA SER A 34 -3.26 -6.18 -12.97
C SER A 34 -4.24 -6.45 -14.10
N ARG A 35 -4.34 -7.69 -14.60
CA ARG A 35 -5.34 -8.08 -15.61
C ARG A 35 -6.75 -8.25 -15.05
N ARG A 36 -6.88 -8.60 -13.78
CA ARG A 36 -8.17 -8.53 -13.10
C ARG A 36 -8.64 -7.08 -12.94
N ARG A 37 -7.74 -6.17 -12.59
CA ARG A 37 -8.05 -4.74 -12.46
C ARG A 37 -8.30 -4.06 -13.80
N PHE A 38 -7.52 -4.41 -14.81
CA PHE A 38 -7.59 -3.89 -16.19
C PHE A 38 -7.79 -5.05 -17.16
N PRO A 39 -9.05 -5.49 -17.35
CA PRO A 39 -9.39 -6.56 -18.28
C PRO A 39 -8.86 -6.31 -19.70
N LEU A 40 -8.81 -7.38 -20.50
CA LEU A 40 -8.46 -7.25 -21.92
C LEU A 40 -9.37 -6.22 -22.59
N LYS A 41 -8.78 -5.37 -23.44
CA LYS A 41 -9.46 -4.26 -24.13
C LYS A 41 -9.79 -3.03 -23.25
N SER A 42 -9.35 -2.97 -21.99
CA SER A 42 -9.34 -1.70 -21.26
C SER A 42 -8.60 -0.62 -22.09
N PRO A 43 -9.10 0.62 -22.15
CA PRO A 43 -8.41 1.70 -22.85
C PRO A 43 -7.08 2.01 -22.14
N SER A 44 -6.04 2.32 -22.91
CA SER A 44 -4.78 2.82 -22.36
C SER A 44 -5.01 4.17 -21.66
N VAL A 45 -4.35 4.38 -20.53
CA VAL A 45 -4.35 5.67 -19.83
C VAL A 45 -3.45 6.65 -20.57
N ALA A 46 -2.32 6.18 -21.11
CA ALA A 46 -1.39 7.02 -21.87
C ALA A 46 -1.96 7.41 -23.25
N GLU A 47 -2.66 6.49 -23.92
CA GLU A 47 -3.24 6.70 -25.25
C GLU A 47 -4.68 6.15 -25.33
N PRO A 48 -5.71 6.90 -24.91
CA PRO A 48 -7.09 6.40 -24.75
C PRO A 48 -7.74 5.77 -26.00
N THR A 49 -7.20 6.03 -27.18
CA THR A 49 -7.65 5.41 -28.44
C THR A 49 -7.11 3.99 -28.66
N LYS A 50 -6.14 3.55 -27.85
CA LYS A 50 -5.51 2.22 -27.93
C LYS A 50 -5.95 1.32 -26.78
N THR A 51 -5.80 0.01 -26.97
CA THR A 51 -5.94 -0.97 -25.89
C THR A 51 -4.72 -0.94 -24.98
N MET A 52 -4.95 -1.00 -23.67
CA MET A 52 -3.93 -1.05 -22.63
C MET A 52 -3.03 -2.28 -22.78
N GLY A 53 -1.75 -2.02 -23.02
CA GLY A 53 -0.73 -3.05 -23.10
C GLY A 53 -0.43 -3.70 -21.74
N ASP A 54 0.27 -4.82 -21.76
CA ASP A 54 0.63 -5.57 -20.55
C ASP A 54 1.53 -4.78 -19.60
N GLY A 55 2.58 -4.15 -20.14
CA GLY A 55 3.46 -3.32 -19.34
C GLY A 55 2.82 -2.04 -18.83
N GLU A 56 1.74 -1.56 -19.44
CA GLU A 56 0.97 -0.46 -18.88
C GLU A 56 0.12 -0.94 -17.70
N ALA A 57 -0.69 -1.97 -17.90
CA ALA A 57 -1.53 -2.55 -16.85
C ALA A 57 -0.71 -2.95 -15.61
N PHE A 58 0.41 -3.64 -15.82
CA PHE A 58 1.30 -4.07 -14.73
C PHE A 58 1.81 -2.88 -13.93
N ARG A 59 2.40 -1.87 -14.60
CA ARG A 59 3.00 -0.71 -13.93
C ARG A 59 1.97 0.13 -13.21
N LEU A 60 0.83 0.38 -13.84
CA LEU A 60 -0.28 1.14 -13.27
C LEU A 60 -0.84 0.47 -12.01
N PHE A 61 -0.95 -0.85 -12.01
CA PHE A 61 -1.39 -1.61 -10.85
C PHE A 61 -0.35 -1.56 -9.73
N ILE A 62 0.88 -2.04 -9.97
CA ILE A 62 1.86 -2.17 -8.89
C ILE A 62 2.34 -0.81 -8.36
N GLY A 63 2.48 0.19 -9.24
CA GLY A 63 2.83 1.55 -8.83
C GLY A 63 1.76 2.12 -7.90
N GLY A 64 0.50 2.12 -8.31
CA GLY A 64 -0.59 2.57 -7.45
C GLY A 64 -0.67 1.85 -6.10
N ARG A 65 -0.45 0.52 -6.08
CA ARG A 65 -0.42 -0.26 -4.83
C ARG A 65 0.76 0.09 -3.92
N LEU A 66 1.96 0.23 -4.49
CA LEU A 66 3.13 0.66 -3.71
C LEU A 66 2.94 2.08 -3.17
N ASN A 67 2.34 2.98 -3.93
CA ASN A 67 2.02 4.33 -3.46
C ASN A 67 1.07 4.29 -2.24
N ASP A 68 0.01 3.49 -2.33
CA ASP A 68 -0.95 3.31 -1.26
C ASP A 68 -0.29 2.77 0.03
N ILE A 69 0.58 1.77 -0.12
CA ILE A 69 1.25 1.11 1.02
C ILE A 69 2.31 2.01 1.64
N LEU A 70 3.23 2.57 0.84
CA LEU A 70 4.39 3.31 1.33
C LEU A 70 4.04 4.68 1.91
N PHE A 71 3.03 5.34 1.34
CA PHE A 71 2.62 6.69 1.77
C PHE A 71 1.37 6.69 2.63
N LEU A 72 0.98 5.51 3.14
CA LEU A 72 -0.17 5.35 4.02
C LEU A 72 -1.47 5.94 3.43
N ARG A 73 -1.63 5.80 2.10
CA ARG A 73 -2.79 6.30 1.35
C ARG A 73 -3.77 5.15 1.17
N ARG A 74 -4.52 4.91 2.23
CA ARG A 74 -5.26 3.66 2.32
C ARG A 74 -6.39 3.56 1.31
N ASN A 75 -6.46 2.40 0.67
CA ASN A 75 -7.59 1.94 -0.12
C ASN A 75 -8.06 2.89 -1.22
N ARG A 76 -7.28 3.87 -1.69
CA ARG A 76 -7.76 4.75 -2.78
C ARG A 76 -8.01 4.01 -4.10
N GLY A 77 -7.58 2.75 -4.20
CA GLY A 77 -7.60 2.02 -5.46
C GLY A 77 -6.73 2.76 -6.48
N THR A 78 -5.67 3.40 -5.98
CA THR A 78 -4.83 4.29 -6.76
C THR A 78 -4.26 3.51 -7.93
N VAL A 79 -4.26 4.18 -9.07
CA VAL A 79 -3.68 3.69 -10.32
C VAL A 79 -2.63 4.70 -10.72
N GLY A 80 -1.43 4.26 -11.08
CA GLY A 80 -0.38 5.16 -11.50
C GLY A 80 1.00 4.77 -10.98
N GLU A 81 1.82 5.78 -10.73
CA GLU A 81 3.21 5.66 -10.28
C GLU A 81 3.31 5.22 -8.82
N SER A 82 4.46 4.65 -8.46
CA SER A 82 4.76 4.25 -7.07
C SER A 82 4.96 5.44 -6.14
N GLY A 83 5.26 6.62 -6.68
CA GLY A 83 5.70 7.79 -5.91
C GLY A 83 7.14 7.69 -5.42
N VAL A 84 7.87 6.65 -5.85
CA VAL A 84 9.30 6.48 -5.59
C VAL A 84 10.01 6.34 -6.93
N SER A 85 10.93 7.25 -7.19
CA SER A 85 11.80 7.24 -8.38
C SER A 85 13.26 7.19 -7.96
N VAL A 86 14.07 6.50 -8.76
CA VAL A 86 15.52 6.43 -8.57
C VAL A 86 16.23 6.91 -9.83
N ALA A 87 17.39 7.55 -9.64
CA ALA A 87 18.28 7.89 -10.74
C ALA A 87 18.88 6.61 -11.32
N TRP A 88 18.55 6.29 -12.57
CA TRP A 88 18.97 5.09 -13.26
C TRP A 88 19.37 5.40 -14.70
N LYS A 89 20.64 5.14 -15.05
CA LYS A 89 21.20 5.39 -16.38
C LYS A 89 20.92 6.81 -16.90
N GLY A 90 21.09 7.81 -16.03
CA GLY A 90 20.91 9.23 -16.37
C GLY A 90 19.46 9.72 -16.36
N GLU A 91 18.48 8.85 -16.10
CA GLU A 91 17.06 9.21 -16.05
C GLU A 91 16.43 8.91 -14.68
N GLN A 92 15.40 9.66 -14.30
CA GLN A 92 14.56 9.30 -13.16
C GLN A 92 13.59 8.21 -13.57
N ARG A 93 13.64 7.06 -12.90
CA ARG A 93 12.77 5.91 -13.20
C ARG A 93 11.94 5.55 -11.99
N ASP A 94 10.63 5.45 -12.19
CA ASP A 94 9.69 4.93 -11.21
C ASP A 94 9.97 3.45 -10.92
N VAL A 95 9.78 3.06 -9.66
CA VAL A 95 10.02 1.68 -9.21
C VAL A 95 9.17 0.65 -9.95
N ALA A 96 7.90 0.95 -10.28
CA ALA A 96 7.07 0.03 -11.03
C ALA A 96 7.63 -0.23 -12.44
N TRP A 97 8.25 0.78 -13.06
CA TRP A 97 8.94 0.62 -14.34
C TRP A 97 10.15 -0.32 -14.22
N LEU A 98 10.96 -0.17 -13.18
CA LEU A 98 12.11 -1.05 -12.93
C LEU A 98 11.69 -2.50 -12.68
N LEU A 99 10.65 -2.71 -11.87
CA LEU A 99 10.08 -4.03 -11.61
C LEU A 99 9.60 -4.69 -12.90
N TYR A 100 8.88 -3.95 -13.75
CA TYR A 100 8.43 -4.50 -15.03
C TYR A 100 9.60 -4.83 -15.97
N LYS A 101 10.49 -3.86 -16.19
CA LYS A 101 11.55 -3.96 -17.20
C LYS A 101 12.61 -4.99 -16.85
N TYR A 102 13.07 -5.04 -15.60
CA TYR A 102 14.25 -5.81 -15.22
C TYR A 102 13.94 -7.09 -14.44
N TYR A 103 12.86 -7.10 -13.66
CA TYR A 103 12.54 -8.24 -12.81
C TYR A 103 11.49 -9.12 -13.45
N ARG A 104 10.33 -8.57 -13.80
CA ARG A 104 9.27 -9.33 -14.46
C ARG A 104 9.74 -9.86 -15.81
N ASN A 105 10.22 -8.99 -16.70
CA ASN A 105 10.60 -9.45 -18.04
C ASN A 105 11.83 -10.35 -18.00
N GLY A 106 12.86 -9.98 -17.25
CA GLY A 106 14.04 -10.83 -17.08
C GLY A 106 13.68 -12.22 -16.54
N LEU A 107 13.02 -12.30 -15.39
CA LEU A 107 12.72 -13.58 -14.75
C LEU A 107 11.74 -14.46 -15.55
N LEU A 108 10.70 -13.85 -16.14
CA LEU A 108 9.60 -14.62 -16.71
C LEU A 108 9.70 -14.84 -18.22
N HIS A 109 10.38 -13.96 -18.96
CA HIS A 109 10.58 -14.12 -20.40
C HIS A 109 12.00 -14.57 -20.74
N ASP A 110 13.01 -14.00 -20.09
CA ASP A 110 14.41 -14.28 -20.40
C ASP A 110 15.02 -15.40 -19.54
N GLY A 111 14.29 -15.84 -18.49
CA GLY A 111 14.68 -16.94 -17.60
C GLY A 111 15.76 -16.58 -16.56
N ALA A 112 16.20 -15.33 -16.51
CA ALA A 112 17.20 -14.83 -15.57
C ALA A 112 17.03 -13.33 -15.32
N LEU A 113 17.46 -12.83 -14.16
CA LEU A 113 17.53 -11.38 -13.95
C LEU A 113 18.47 -10.76 -15.00
N ASP A 114 18.10 -9.56 -15.47
CA ASP A 114 18.98 -8.74 -16.29
C ASP A 114 20.33 -8.56 -15.58
N MET A 115 21.44 -8.52 -16.33
CA MET A 115 22.78 -8.34 -15.76
C MET A 115 22.91 -7.06 -14.91
N ASN A 116 22.03 -6.09 -15.14
CA ASN A 116 21.95 -4.83 -14.42
C ASN A 116 20.98 -4.88 -13.23
N ALA A 117 20.46 -6.05 -12.86
CA ALA A 117 19.47 -6.23 -11.81
C ALA A 117 19.89 -7.32 -10.82
N GLN A 118 19.72 -7.06 -9.53
CA GLN A 118 20.06 -8.00 -8.46
C GLN A 118 18.97 -8.05 -7.40
N PHE A 119 18.83 -9.20 -6.76
CA PHE A 119 17.99 -9.32 -5.58
C PHE A 119 18.87 -9.57 -4.36
N ALA A 120 18.99 -8.55 -3.52
CA ALA A 120 19.90 -8.55 -2.39
C ALA A 120 19.26 -9.26 -1.20
N SER A 121 20.04 -10.10 -0.51
CA SER A 121 19.62 -10.67 0.76
C SER A 121 19.61 -9.61 1.86
N GLY A 122 18.64 -9.70 2.77
CA GLY A 122 18.46 -8.74 3.86
C GLY A 122 17.55 -7.55 3.51
N GLY A 123 17.56 -6.56 4.39
CA GLY A 123 16.60 -5.44 4.38
C GLY A 123 15.51 -5.61 5.45
N ALA A 124 14.95 -4.49 5.90
CA ALA A 124 13.88 -4.50 6.89
C ALA A 124 12.57 -4.98 6.23
N ARG A 125 11.85 -5.89 6.92
CA ARG A 125 10.56 -6.41 6.43
C ARG A 125 9.58 -5.27 6.15
N GLY A 126 8.84 -5.39 5.04
CA GLY A 126 7.84 -4.39 4.64
C GLY A 126 8.41 -3.01 4.29
N THR A 127 9.71 -2.90 4.03
CA THR A 127 10.34 -1.66 3.56
C THR A 127 10.80 -1.78 2.12
N LEU A 128 10.76 -0.65 1.41
CA LEU A 128 11.31 -0.55 0.08
C LEU A 128 12.79 -0.19 0.20
N ASP A 129 13.65 -1.19 0.08
CA ASP A 129 15.11 -1.02 0.01
C ASP A 129 15.57 -1.11 -1.44
N ILE A 130 16.18 -0.04 -1.93
CA ILE A 130 16.69 0.07 -3.29
C ILE A 130 18.12 0.56 -3.23
N THR A 131 19.03 -0.24 -3.76
CA THR A 131 20.42 0.15 -3.97
C THR A 131 20.66 0.35 -5.46
N VAL A 132 21.14 1.54 -5.83
CA VAL A 132 21.64 1.81 -7.18
C VAL A 132 23.14 2.04 -7.12
N LYS A 133 23.91 1.20 -7.82
CA LYS A 133 25.37 1.32 -7.92
C LYS A 133 25.81 1.17 -9.36
N SER A 134 26.42 2.22 -9.92
CA SER A 134 26.86 2.28 -11.31
C SER A 134 25.73 1.88 -12.27
N ASP A 135 25.80 0.66 -12.83
CA ASP A 135 24.83 0.10 -13.75
C ASP A 135 24.06 -1.08 -13.15
N THR A 136 23.92 -1.15 -11.83
CA THR A 136 23.14 -2.19 -11.15
C THR A 136 22.09 -1.59 -10.23
N VAL A 137 20.84 -2.04 -10.40
CA VAL A 137 19.73 -1.77 -9.46
C VAL A 137 19.43 -3.04 -8.69
N ALA A 138 19.43 -2.94 -7.36
CA ALA A 138 19.12 -4.05 -6.48
C ALA A 138 17.95 -3.71 -5.57
N PHE A 139 16.97 -4.61 -5.48
CA PHE A 139 15.94 -4.56 -4.45
C PHE A 139 16.29 -5.52 -3.31
N GLY A 140 16.04 -5.10 -2.07
CA GLY A 140 16.13 -5.96 -0.88
C GLY A 140 14.90 -6.84 -0.69
N GLU A 141 15.00 -7.83 0.20
CA GLU A 141 13.92 -8.81 0.46
C GLU A 141 12.65 -8.19 1.07
N GLY A 142 12.75 -7.00 1.67
CA GLY A 142 11.59 -6.24 2.15
C GLY A 142 10.55 -5.97 1.05
N LEU A 143 10.98 -5.94 -0.22
CA LEU A 143 10.09 -5.86 -1.37
C LEU A 143 9.08 -7.02 -1.42
N LEU A 144 9.44 -8.24 -1.01
CA LEU A 144 8.52 -9.39 -1.06
C LEU A 144 7.29 -9.17 -0.18
N ASP A 145 7.47 -8.56 0.99
CA ASP A 145 6.36 -8.20 1.87
C ASP A 145 5.45 -7.14 1.21
N LEU A 146 6.04 -6.16 0.53
CA LEU A 146 5.28 -5.15 -0.19
C LEU A 146 4.51 -5.73 -1.39
N LEU A 147 5.07 -6.70 -2.10
CA LEU A 147 4.41 -7.39 -3.20
C LEU A 147 3.26 -8.27 -2.70
N ASP A 148 3.47 -8.97 -1.58
CA ASP A 148 2.42 -9.75 -0.90
C ASP A 148 1.23 -8.85 -0.55
N LEU A 149 1.48 -7.74 0.16
CA LEU A 149 0.45 -6.75 0.50
C LEU A 149 -0.18 -6.11 -0.75
N SER A 150 0.61 -5.85 -1.79
CA SER A 150 0.12 -5.26 -3.03
C SER A 150 -0.91 -6.15 -3.72
N VAL A 151 -0.77 -7.47 -3.62
CA VAL A 151 -1.66 -8.46 -4.24
C VAL A 151 -2.80 -8.84 -3.30
N VAL A 152 -2.50 -9.23 -2.07
CA VAL A 152 -3.46 -9.78 -1.10
C VAL A 152 -4.47 -8.71 -0.68
N ASP A 153 -4.03 -7.47 -0.47
CA ASP A 153 -4.90 -6.36 -0.08
C ASP A 153 -5.45 -5.56 -1.27
N ALA A 154 -5.19 -6.00 -2.50
CA ALA A 154 -5.80 -5.36 -3.66
C ALA A 154 -7.30 -5.62 -3.71
N ARG A 155 -8.08 -4.55 -3.85
CA ARG A 155 -9.53 -4.57 -4.06
C ARG A 155 -9.97 -5.64 -5.06
N CYS A 156 -9.39 -5.62 -6.25
CA CYS A 156 -9.75 -6.56 -7.31
C CYS A 156 -9.56 -8.03 -6.90
N ASN A 157 -8.77 -8.33 -5.87
CA ASN A 157 -8.55 -9.68 -5.38
C ASN A 157 -9.30 -9.99 -4.08
N GLY A 158 -10.10 -9.05 -3.57
CA GLY A 158 -10.75 -9.16 -2.26
C GLY A 158 -11.54 -10.45 -2.09
N GLU A 159 -12.39 -10.82 -3.06
CA GLU A 159 -13.18 -12.06 -3.02
C GLU A 159 -12.29 -13.30 -2.86
N GLU A 160 -11.23 -13.41 -3.66
CA GLU A 160 -10.34 -14.57 -3.67
C GLU A 160 -9.56 -14.73 -2.35
N PHE A 161 -9.23 -13.62 -1.69
CA PHE A 161 -8.55 -13.63 -0.39
C PHE A 161 -9.52 -13.50 0.80
N GLY A 162 -10.84 -13.56 0.58
CA GLY A 162 -11.84 -13.39 1.64
C GLY A 162 -11.77 -12.03 2.34
N ARG A 163 -11.35 -10.98 1.65
CA ARG A 163 -11.15 -9.63 2.17
C ARG A 163 -12.26 -8.69 1.74
N GLN A 164 -12.95 -8.13 2.73
CA GLN A 164 -13.84 -6.99 2.52
C GLN A 164 -13.05 -5.69 2.56
N HIS A 165 -13.21 -4.87 1.52
CA HIS A 165 -12.57 -3.57 1.43
C HIS A 165 -13.55 -2.46 1.83
N TYR A 166 -13.01 -1.40 2.40
CA TYR A 166 -13.78 -0.25 2.83
C TYR A 166 -13.13 1.05 2.37
N ASP A 167 -13.97 2.03 2.09
CA ASP A 167 -13.59 3.39 1.73
C ASP A 167 -14.04 4.40 2.78
N TRP A 168 -13.38 5.54 2.75
CA TRP A 168 -13.90 6.73 3.39
C TRP A 168 -14.93 7.41 2.50
N SER A 169 -16.12 7.60 3.04
CA SER A 169 -17.11 8.52 2.52
C SER A 169 -17.02 9.83 3.31
N VAL A 170 -17.05 10.95 2.59
CA VAL A 170 -17.04 12.30 3.18
C VAL A 170 -18.47 12.82 3.22
N ARG A 171 -18.94 13.22 4.41
CA ARG A 171 -20.31 13.72 4.59
C ARG A 171 -20.53 15.11 3.98
N SER A 172 -19.47 15.91 3.85
CA SER A 172 -19.53 17.29 3.34
C SER A 172 -19.67 17.39 1.81
N GLY A 173 -19.53 16.27 1.09
CA GLY A 173 -19.47 16.24 -0.38
C GLY A 173 -18.11 16.67 -0.98
N ARG A 174 -17.11 17.01 -0.14
CA ARG A 174 -15.74 17.26 -0.59
C ARG A 174 -15.05 15.98 -1.01
N THR A 175 -13.94 16.12 -1.75
CA THR A 175 -13.00 15.00 -1.89
C THR A 175 -12.44 14.62 -0.52
N LEU A 176 -12.11 13.34 -0.32
CA LEU A 176 -11.45 12.89 0.91
C LEU A 176 -10.21 13.72 1.21
N GLU A 177 -9.39 14.04 0.20
CA GLU A 177 -8.18 14.81 0.40
C GLU A 177 -8.46 16.23 0.90
N ASP A 178 -9.44 16.91 0.32
CA ASP A 178 -9.82 18.26 0.74
C ASP A 178 -10.41 18.25 2.15
N GLU A 179 -11.18 17.21 2.48
CA GLU A 179 -11.73 17.03 3.82
C GLU A 179 -10.61 16.80 4.86
N LEU A 180 -9.67 15.91 4.59
CA LEU A 180 -8.55 15.68 5.51
C LEU A 180 -7.67 16.93 5.67
N ARG A 181 -7.47 17.72 4.60
CA ARG A 181 -6.79 19.03 4.66
C ARG A 181 -7.59 20.06 5.47
N HIS A 182 -8.91 20.03 5.37
CA HIS A 182 -9.79 20.90 6.14
C HIS A 182 -9.72 20.54 7.63
N LEU A 183 -9.89 19.26 7.98
CA LEU A 183 -9.79 18.74 9.34
C LEU A 183 -8.44 19.05 9.97
N ALA A 184 -7.34 18.81 9.23
CA ALA A 184 -5.99 19.12 9.72
C ALA A 184 -5.86 20.59 10.14
N ARG A 185 -6.39 21.52 9.33
CA ARG A 185 -6.37 22.96 9.63
C ARG A 185 -7.30 23.31 10.79
N ALA A 186 -8.53 22.79 10.80
CA ALA A 186 -9.53 23.07 11.84
C ALA A 186 -9.07 22.58 13.22
N ILE A 187 -8.44 21.40 13.27
CA ILE A 187 -7.92 20.77 14.48
C ILE A 187 -6.48 21.22 14.77
N GLY A 188 -5.85 22.04 13.93
CA GLY A 188 -4.49 22.54 14.18
C GLY A 188 -3.42 21.44 14.30
N VAL A 189 -3.52 20.38 13.50
CA VAL A 189 -2.53 19.29 13.43
C VAL A 189 -2.02 19.14 12.00
N SER A 190 -0.89 18.44 11.81
CA SER A 190 -0.40 18.17 10.46
C SER A 190 -1.33 17.20 9.73
N ILE A 191 -1.44 17.35 8.40
CA ILE A 191 -2.21 16.42 7.58
C ILE A 191 -1.71 14.97 7.72
N GLY A 192 -0.40 14.76 7.91
CA GLY A 192 0.17 13.44 8.18
C GLY A 192 -0.40 12.82 9.47
N SER A 193 -0.61 13.63 10.51
CA SER A 193 -1.23 13.17 11.76
C SER A 193 -2.69 12.77 11.54
N VAL A 194 -3.45 13.53 10.75
CA VAL A 194 -4.82 13.16 10.38
C VAL A 194 -4.85 11.86 9.57
N TYR A 195 -3.93 11.69 8.61
CA TYR A 195 -3.79 10.41 7.89
C TYR A 195 -3.52 9.25 8.85
N MET A 196 -2.59 9.39 9.79
CA MET A 196 -2.31 8.37 10.80
C MET A 196 -3.53 8.09 11.70
N MET A 197 -4.26 9.12 12.12
CA MET A 197 -5.48 8.95 12.92
C MET A 197 -6.60 8.27 12.15
N SER A 198 -6.64 8.40 10.82
CA SER A 198 -7.58 7.63 10.00
C SER A 198 -7.37 6.12 10.15
N TYR A 199 -6.15 5.64 10.41
CA TYR A 199 -5.92 4.21 10.69
C TYR A 199 -6.55 3.76 12.00
N VAL A 200 -6.46 4.60 13.03
CA VAL A 200 -7.07 4.34 14.34
C VAL A 200 -8.59 4.32 14.22
N LEU A 201 -9.15 5.30 13.50
CA LEU A 201 -10.59 5.34 13.24
C LEU A 201 -11.05 4.13 12.42
N TYR A 202 -10.28 3.72 11.41
CA TYR A 202 -10.58 2.52 10.61
C TYR A 202 -10.59 1.23 11.42
N ALA A 203 -9.60 1.07 12.31
CA ALA A 203 -9.54 -0.10 13.17
C ALA A 203 -10.76 -0.21 14.11
N ASN A 204 -11.45 0.91 14.34
CA ASN A 204 -12.69 1.01 15.12
C ASN A 204 -13.93 1.17 14.24
N ARG A 205 -13.90 0.72 12.97
CA ARG A 205 -15.08 0.75 12.09
C ARG A 205 -16.28 0.06 12.75
N GLY A 206 -17.46 0.68 12.66
CA GLY A 206 -18.69 0.18 13.27
C GLY A 206 -18.80 0.43 14.78
N ILE A 207 -17.81 1.07 15.41
CA ILE A 207 -17.87 1.53 16.79
C ILE A 207 -18.25 3.01 16.80
N ASP A 208 -19.17 3.37 17.68
CA ASP A 208 -19.45 4.76 17.99
C ASP A 208 -18.33 5.33 18.88
N ILE A 209 -17.48 6.17 18.28
CA ILE A 209 -16.31 6.77 18.92
C ILE A 209 -16.69 7.75 20.03
N ASP A 210 -17.89 8.35 19.97
CA ASP A 210 -18.32 9.31 20.98
C ASP A 210 -18.73 8.62 22.29
N SER A 211 -19.30 7.40 22.22
CA SER A 211 -19.73 6.62 23.39
C SER A 211 -18.67 5.67 23.96
N GLU A 212 -17.61 5.37 23.21
CA GLU A 212 -16.61 4.39 23.61
C GLU A 212 -15.47 5.00 24.48
N PRO A 213 -15.02 4.32 25.55
CA PRO A 213 -13.84 4.73 26.31
C PRO A 213 -12.55 4.68 25.48
N ALA A 214 -11.72 5.72 25.62
CA ALA A 214 -10.47 5.84 24.87
C ALA A 214 -9.50 4.64 24.97
N PRO A 215 -9.33 3.98 26.13
CA PRO A 215 -8.50 2.77 26.21
C PRO A 215 -9.01 1.65 25.30
N GLY A 216 -10.34 1.51 25.15
CA GLY A 216 -10.95 0.52 24.27
C GLY A 216 -10.67 0.81 22.79
N ILE A 217 -10.83 2.07 22.39
CA ILE A 217 -10.53 2.55 21.03
C ILE A 217 -9.07 2.24 20.65
N TRP A 218 -8.14 2.59 21.54
CA TRP A 218 -6.71 2.43 21.28
C TRP A 218 -6.28 0.96 21.31
N THR A 219 -6.78 0.17 22.25
CA THR A 219 -6.45 -1.27 22.36
C THR A 219 -6.84 -2.01 21.09
N ARG A 220 -8.05 -1.76 20.56
CA ARG A 220 -8.46 -2.35 19.27
C ARG A 220 -7.58 -1.87 18.11
N ALA A 221 -7.25 -0.58 18.08
CA ALA A 221 -6.40 -0.03 17.05
C ALA A 221 -5.00 -0.67 17.05
N ARG A 222 -4.38 -0.81 18.21
CA ARG A 222 -3.06 -1.43 18.38
C ARG A 222 -3.04 -2.93 18.13
N GLY A 223 -4.14 -3.62 18.41
CA GLY A 223 -4.31 -5.04 18.08
C GLY A 223 -4.60 -5.29 16.61
N SER A 224 -4.89 -4.26 15.82
CA SER A 224 -5.12 -4.38 14.39
C SER A 224 -3.83 -4.33 13.58
N ASP A 225 -3.88 -4.87 12.38
CA ASP A 225 -2.85 -4.73 11.33
C ASP A 225 -2.71 -3.30 10.79
N GLN A 226 -3.51 -2.35 11.28
CA GLN A 226 -3.60 -0.98 10.78
C GLN A 226 -2.71 0.01 11.50
N VAL A 227 -2.34 -0.27 12.74
CA VAL A 227 -1.54 0.63 13.56
C VAL A 227 -0.19 -0.01 13.84
N ASN A 228 0.71 0.13 12.86
CA ASN A 228 2.10 -0.32 12.97
C ASN A 228 2.98 0.67 13.76
N GLY A 229 4.25 0.29 13.99
CA GLY A 229 5.20 1.11 14.75
C GLY A 229 5.47 2.50 14.15
N GLY A 230 5.40 2.64 12.83
CA GLY A 230 5.54 3.93 12.14
C GLY A 230 4.38 4.87 12.44
N VAL A 231 3.15 4.35 12.39
CA VAL A 231 1.94 5.09 12.78
C VAL A 231 2.05 5.54 14.25
N VAL A 232 2.40 4.62 15.17
CA VAL A 232 2.55 4.97 16.59
C VAL A 232 3.62 6.04 16.77
N THR A 233 4.78 5.91 16.13
CA THR A 233 5.87 6.90 16.23
C THR A 233 5.43 8.28 15.75
N GLY A 234 4.71 8.36 14.63
CA GLY A 234 4.21 9.62 14.12
C GLY A 234 3.11 10.24 15.00
N LEU A 235 2.22 9.43 15.56
CA LEU A 235 1.21 9.89 16.52
C LEU A 235 1.84 10.38 17.83
N LYS A 236 2.93 9.75 18.29
CA LYS A 236 3.71 10.22 19.45
C LYS A 236 4.33 11.59 19.18
N ALA A 237 4.96 11.75 18.02
CA ALA A 237 5.56 13.02 17.61
C ALA A 237 4.51 14.14 17.50
N ALA A 238 3.26 13.80 17.19
CA ALA A 238 2.13 14.73 17.14
C ALA A 238 1.43 14.95 18.50
N GLY A 239 1.85 14.27 19.58
CA GLY A 239 1.22 14.36 20.90
C GLY A 239 -0.20 13.78 20.98
N LEU A 240 -0.58 12.91 20.03
CA LEU A 240 -1.91 12.30 19.95
C LEU A 240 -2.02 10.98 20.73
N VAL A 241 -0.86 10.42 21.07
CA VAL A 241 -0.72 9.31 22.01
C VAL A 241 0.36 9.66 23.01
N ASP A 242 0.37 9.00 24.16
CA ASP A 242 1.37 9.26 25.20
C ASP A 242 2.81 8.98 24.74
N MET A 243 3.79 9.40 25.54
CA MET A 243 5.22 9.21 25.21
C MET A 243 5.66 7.75 25.13
N ARG A 244 4.86 6.79 25.61
CA ARG A 244 5.12 5.36 25.47
C ARG A 244 4.49 4.81 24.19
N GLY A 245 3.42 5.44 23.70
CA GLY A 245 2.56 4.98 22.61
C GLY A 245 1.47 4.01 23.10
N ASP A 246 1.18 4.03 24.40
CA ASP A 246 0.33 3.02 25.06
C ASP A 246 -1.12 3.47 25.21
N THR A 247 -1.39 4.79 25.17
CA THR A 247 -2.73 5.36 25.29
C THR A 247 -2.91 6.58 24.38
N LEU A 248 -4.15 6.82 23.93
CA LEU A 248 -4.55 8.08 23.29
C LEU A 248 -4.55 9.20 24.34
N THR A 249 -4.03 10.38 23.97
CA THR A 249 -4.19 11.59 24.79
C THR A 249 -5.60 12.16 24.64
N ASP A 250 -6.01 13.08 25.52
CA ASP A 250 -7.26 13.83 25.35
C ASP A 250 -7.35 14.49 23.98
N ARG A 251 -6.21 15.02 23.49
CA ARG A 251 -6.11 15.59 22.16
C ARG A 251 -6.30 14.55 21.05
N GLY A 252 -5.72 13.36 21.21
CA GLY A 252 -5.92 12.24 20.29
C GLY A 252 -7.39 11.83 20.18
N ILE A 253 -8.09 11.75 21.31
CA ILE A 253 -9.52 11.40 21.36
C ILE A 253 -10.36 12.48 20.67
N GLU A 254 -10.09 13.75 20.95
CA GLU A 254 -10.77 14.89 20.31
C GLU A 254 -10.63 14.84 18.79
N VAL A 255 -9.41 14.57 18.29
CA VAL A 255 -9.15 14.42 16.85
C VAL A 255 -9.97 13.26 16.26
N LEU A 256 -10.03 12.10 16.92
CA LEU A 256 -10.83 10.97 16.42
C LEU A 256 -12.31 11.29 16.35
N ARG A 257 -12.85 11.90 17.42
CA ARG A 257 -14.27 12.27 17.50
C ARG A 257 -14.63 13.29 16.43
N GLU A 258 -13.75 14.27 16.20
CA GLU A 258 -13.98 15.21 15.11
C GLU A 258 -13.93 14.49 13.75
N MET A 259 -12.92 13.65 13.50
CA MET A 259 -12.86 12.86 12.27
C MET A 259 -14.10 11.99 12.05
N SER A 260 -14.64 11.33 13.08
CA SER A 260 -15.82 10.47 12.96
C SER A 260 -17.11 11.23 12.63
N ARG A 261 -17.17 12.54 12.89
CA ARG A 261 -18.31 13.39 12.50
C ARG A 261 -18.30 13.73 11.02
N HIS A 262 -17.14 13.77 10.37
CA HIS A 262 -17.00 14.16 8.97
C HIS A 262 -16.81 12.97 8.03
N LEU A 263 -16.26 11.87 8.56
CA LEU A 263 -15.88 10.70 7.80
C LEU A 263 -16.74 9.50 8.20
N GLU A 264 -17.14 8.72 7.21
CA GLU A 264 -17.81 7.44 7.39
C GLU A 264 -17.05 6.34 6.65
N ILE A 265 -17.03 5.13 7.21
CA ILE A 265 -16.40 3.98 6.57
C ILE A 265 -17.48 3.17 5.88
N VAL A 266 -17.40 3.07 4.56
CA VAL A 266 -18.39 2.36 3.74
C VAL A 266 -17.76 1.14 3.08
N ALA A 267 -18.50 0.03 3.04
CA ALA A 267 -18.04 -1.18 2.35
C ALA A 267 -18.01 -0.93 0.84
N VAL A 268 -16.90 -1.30 0.19
CA VAL A 268 -16.75 -1.22 -1.26
C VAL A 268 -17.36 -2.47 -1.87
N ARG A 269 -18.33 -2.27 -2.78
CA ARG A 269 -18.80 -3.34 -3.67
C ARG A 269 -17.96 -3.28 -4.94
N ILE A 270 -17.31 -4.40 -5.27
CA ILE A 270 -16.39 -4.55 -6.40
C ILE A 270 -17.09 -5.39 -7.46
#